data_AF-A0A9N9FNN7-F1
#
_entry.id   AF-A0A9N9FNN7-F1
#
_cell.length_a   1.000
_cell.length_b   1.000
_cell.length_c   1.000
_cell.angle_alpha   90.00
_cell.angle_beta   90.00
_cell.angle_gamma   90.00
#
_symmetry.space_group_name_H-M   'P 1'
#
loop_
_entity.id
_entity.type
_entity.pdbx_description
1 polymer ?
#
loop_
_entity_poly.entity_id
_entity_poly.type
_entity_poly.pdbx_seq_one_letter_code
_entity_poly.pdbx_strand_id
1 'polypeptide(L)'
;MVTDWYAAGHEVADHTMTHPNLPGEAEITGNKLALHAFSGIPYSKITGFRAPYLNYTVEMLKTLARLGFTYDSSITASPGDTFWPYTLDFGVANECWTSICDAGVKLPGFFEFPMYNILGDNNVEYTMDPMLSGDPQVVEKWLVSNFDRHIQNKKAPFGLYLHAAQLVPQPDRPDPGPQITQYNRFLEYALSQPNVYAVTYSQVLAWMKNPVPVSQLKNHPAFKCDVPKLGTEICNGLDDNGNGNIDEGLKQQCNLPTASFSTCYNCPNDIPSPGNPTPKRVNQNRFEVSDNCDLLYWDPIAGKCLCQDKSCAFTDLLAIPGKWKVNLE
;
A
#
# COMPACT_ATOMS: atom_id res chain seq x y z
N MET A 1 -13.51 -3.81 3.62
CA MET A 1 -12.40 -3.05 4.22
C MET A 1 -11.28 -2.75 3.23
N VAL A 2 -10.58 -3.73 2.62
CA VAL A 2 -9.53 -3.41 1.62
C VAL A 2 -10.11 -2.62 0.44
N THR A 3 -11.24 -3.07 -0.10
CA THR A 3 -12.04 -2.36 -1.11
C THR A 3 -12.36 -0.93 -0.67
N ASP A 4 -12.88 -0.76 0.54
CA ASP A 4 -13.29 0.52 1.11
C ASP A 4 -12.09 1.50 1.23
N TRP A 5 -10.92 1.02 1.68
CA TRP A 5 -9.70 1.83 1.74
C TRP A 5 -9.22 2.26 0.35
N TYR A 6 -9.22 1.35 -0.61
CA TYR A 6 -8.89 1.71 -1.99
C TYR A 6 -9.87 2.73 -2.54
N ALA A 7 -11.17 2.55 -2.28
CA ALA A 7 -12.23 3.43 -2.74
C ALA A 7 -12.12 4.84 -2.13
N ALA A 8 -11.64 4.94 -0.89
CA ALA A 8 -11.30 6.20 -0.23
C ALA A 8 -9.99 6.84 -0.76
N GLY A 9 -9.34 6.26 -1.77
CA GLY A 9 -8.15 6.81 -2.43
C GLY A 9 -6.83 6.38 -1.81
N HIS A 10 -6.83 5.40 -0.90
CA HIS A 10 -5.60 4.85 -0.34
C HIS A 10 -4.96 3.83 -1.30
N GLU A 11 -3.63 3.72 -1.21
CA GLU A 11 -2.88 2.71 -1.95
C GLU A 11 -2.91 1.37 -1.21
N VAL A 12 -3.10 0.28 -1.96
CA VAL A 12 -2.97 -1.09 -1.48
C VAL A 12 -1.70 -1.69 -2.08
N ALA A 13 -0.79 -2.12 -1.21
CA ALA A 13 0.49 -2.74 -1.57
C ALA A 13 0.59 -4.15 -1.00
N ASP A 14 1.53 -4.93 -1.51
CA ASP A 14 1.74 -6.32 -1.11
C ASP A 14 2.60 -6.44 0.16
N HIS A 15 2.19 -7.31 1.07
CA HIS A 15 2.92 -7.63 2.29
C HIS A 15 2.88 -9.13 2.60
N THR A 16 2.91 -9.97 1.55
CA THR A 16 2.85 -11.44 1.61
C THR A 16 1.52 -12.01 2.14
N MET A 17 1.30 -13.32 1.99
CA MET A 17 0.05 -13.95 2.46
C MET A 17 0.12 -14.33 3.93
N THR A 18 1.26 -14.91 4.36
CA THR A 18 1.39 -15.50 5.70
C THR A 18 2.38 -14.79 6.61
N HIS A 19 2.95 -13.67 6.15
CA HIS A 19 3.93 -12.87 6.88
C HIS A 19 5.19 -13.66 7.34
N PRO A 20 5.84 -14.45 6.46
CA PRO A 20 7.03 -15.23 6.81
C PRO A 20 8.27 -14.35 6.94
N ASN A 21 9.26 -14.80 7.71
CA ASN A 21 10.54 -14.08 7.85
C ASN A 21 11.27 -13.85 6.51
N LEU A 22 11.23 -14.82 5.59
CA LEU A 22 11.84 -14.71 4.26
C LEU A 22 10.81 -15.18 3.23
N PRO A 23 10.16 -14.27 2.50
CA PRO A 23 9.10 -14.64 1.58
C PRO A 23 9.66 -15.27 0.31
N GLY A 24 9.11 -16.43 -0.05
CA GLY A 24 9.26 -17.00 -1.40
C GLY A 24 8.33 -16.33 -2.40
N GLU A 25 8.52 -16.58 -3.70
CA GLU A 25 7.69 -16.00 -4.77
C GLU A 25 6.19 -16.28 -4.58
N ALA A 26 5.81 -17.49 -4.16
CA ALA A 26 4.41 -17.88 -3.94
C ALA A 26 3.70 -17.01 -2.88
N GLU A 27 4.42 -16.51 -1.88
CA GLU A 27 3.88 -15.59 -0.87
C GLU A 27 3.54 -14.23 -1.46
N ILE A 28 4.41 -13.73 -2.34
CA ILE A 28 4.29 -12.43 -3.00
C ILE A 28 3.21 -12.50 -4.09
N THR A 29 3.31 -13.47 -5.00
CA THR A 29 2.33 -13.62 -6.08
C THR A 29 0.97 -14.01 -5.54
N GLY A 30 0.93 -14.85 -4.50
CA GLY A 30 -0.30 -15.32 -3.92
C GLY A 30 -1.11 -14.21 -3.27
N ASN A 31 -0.46 -13.31 -2.52
CA ASN A 31 -1.16 -12.19 -1.90
C ASN A 31 -1.70 -11.21 -2.95
N LYS A 32 -0.89 -10.88 -3.96
CA LYS A 32 -1.33 -10.05 -5.08
C LYS A 32 -2.54 -10.63 -5.82
N LEU A 33 -2.55 -11.94 -6.08
CA LEU A 33 -3.68 -12.65 -6.70
C LEU A 33 -4.92 -12.66 -5.80
N ALA A 34 -4.76 -12.91 -4.50
CA ALA A 34 -5.87 -12.93 -3.55
C ALA A 34 -6.51 -11.54 -3.35
N LEU A 35 -5.69 -10.48 -3.29
CA LEU A 35 -6.16 -9.09 -3.23
C LEU A 35 -6.99 -8.73 -4.46
N HIS A 36 -6.52 -9.10 -5.65
CA HIS A 36 -7.28 -8.90 -6.88
C HIS A 36 -8.61 -9.67 -6.86
N ALA A 37 -8.56 -10.96 -6.58
CA ALA A 37 -9.72 -11.85 -6.68
C ALA A 37 -10.80 -11.56 -5.63
N PHE A 38 -10.42 -11.19 -4.40
CA PHE A 38 -11.36 -11.09 -3.27
C PHE A 38 -11.56 -9.67 -2.74
N SER A 39 -10.67 -8.73 -3.06
CA SER A 39 -10.86 -7.30 -2.74
C SER A 39 -11.15 -6.44 -3.97
N GLY A 40 -11.02 -7.00 -5.17
CA GLY A 40 -11.27 -6.29 -6.43
C GLY A 40 -10.22 -5.25 -6.78
N ILE A 41 -9.08 -5.22 -6.08
CA ILE A 41 -8.04 -4.26 -6.44
C ILE A 41 -7.52 -4.64 -7.83
N PRO A 42 -7.50 -3.72 -8.81
CA PRO A 42 -7.00 -4.06 -10.13
C PRO A 42 -5.55 -4.52 -10.02
N TYR A 43 -5.17 -5.65 -10.64
CA TYR A 43 -3.89 -6.28 -10.31
C TYR A 43 -2.70 -5.37 -10.66
N SER A 44 -2.78 -4.64 -11.78
CA SER A 44 -1.73 -3.68 -12.16
C SER A 44 -1.65 -2.43 -11.28
N LYS A 45 -2.58 -2.24 -10.34
CA LYS A 45 -2.52 -1.20 -9.29
C LYS A 45 -1.80 -1.66 -8.02
N ILE A 46 -1.62 -2.96 -7.81
CA ILE A 46 -0.83 -3.49 -6.70
C ILE A 46 0.64 -3.47 -7.12
N THR A 47 1.30 -2.34 -6.92
CA THR A 47 2.63 -2.06 -7.49
C THR A 47 3.75 -1.91 -6.46
N GLY A 48 3.40 -1.80 -5.19
CA GLY A 48 4.33 -1.72 -4.07
C GLY A 48 4.47 -3.03 -3.32
N PHE A 49 5.62 -3.20 -2.69
CA PHE A 49 5.89 -4.30 -1.76
C PHE A 49 6.60 -3.79 -0.51
N ARG A 50 6.37 -4.46 0.61
CA ARG A 50 7.21 -4.37 1.83
C ARG A 50 7.45 -5.78 2.36
N ALA A 51 8.70 -6.10 2.71
CA ALA A 51 9.06 -7.37 3.30
C ALA A 51 8.54 -7.46 4.76
N PRO A 52 7.98 -8.61 5.17
CA PRO A 52 7.72 -8.89 6.58
C PRO A 52 8.97 -8.68 7.43
N TYR A 53 8.79 -8.05 8.59
CA TYR A 53 9.88 -7.73 9.52
C TYR A 53 11.02 -6.88 8.92
N LEU A 54 10.80 -6.25 7.76
CA LEU A 54 11.83 -5.57 6.97
C LEU A 54 12.99 -6.49 6.59
N ASN A 55 12.75 -7.80 6.55
CA ASN A 55 13.80 -8.79 6.26
C ASN A 55 13.84 -9.07 4.75
N TYR A 56 14.53 -8.19 4.02
CA TYR A 56 14.69 -8.27 2.58
C TYR A 56 15.98 -8.99 2.17
N THR A 57 16.01 -9.49 0.93
CA THR A 57 17.22 -10.07 0.32
C THR A 57 17.38 -9.60 -1.12
N VAL A 58 18.59 -9.69 -1.67
CA VAL A 58 18.84 -9.42 -3.10
C VAL A 58 17.93 -10.25 -4.01
N GLU A 59 17.71 -11.51 -3.66
CA GLU A 59 16.88 -12.42 -4.46
C GLU A 59 15.40 -12.04 -4.42
N MET A 60 14.92 -11.58 -3.26
CA MET A 60 13.58 -11.03 -3.13
C MET A 60 13.42 -9.78 -4.02
N LEU A 61 14.34 -8.82 -3.96
CA LEU A 61 14.27 -7.61 -4.80
C LEU A 61 14.27 -7.95 -6.30
N LYS A 62 15.11 -8.91 -6.72
CA LYS A 62 15.10 -9.43 -8.10
C LYS A 62 13.77 -10.05 -8.46
N THR A 63 13.17 -10.82 -7.56
CA THR A 63 11.86 -11.44 -7.75
C THR A 63 10.78 -10.38 -7.91
N LEU A 64 10.75 -9.34 -7.07
CA LEU A 64 9.81 -8.23 -7.18
C LEU A 64 9.90 -7.53 -8.54
N ALA A 65 11.11 -7.18 -8.97
CA ALA A 65 11.33 -6.57 -10.28
C ALA A 65 10.87 -7.48 -11.43
N ARG A 66 11.17 -8.79 -11.35
CA ARG A 66 10.72 -9.81 -12.32
C ARG A 66 9.21 -10.05 -12.30
N LEU A 67 8.51 -9.73 -11.22
CA LEU A 67 7.04 -9.81 -11.10
C LEU A 67 6.34 -8.50 -11.46
N GLY A 68 7.09 -7.46 -11.82
CA GLY A 68 6.54 -6.18 -12.25
C GLY A 68 6.06 -5.29 -11.12
N PHE A 69 6.51 -5.54 -9.89
CA PHE A 69 6.44 -4.51 -8.86
C PHE A 69 7.28 -3.30 -9.29
N THR A 70 6.83 -2.12 -8.91
CA THR A 70 7.48 -0.86 -9.30
C THR A 70 8.38 -0.30 -8.22
N TYR A 71 8.10 -0.64 -6.95
CA TYR A 71 8.91 -0.25 -5.83
C TYR A 71 8.91 -1.27 -4.69
N ASP A 72 9.99 -1.26 -3.92
CA ASP A 72 10.09 -1.80 -2.56
C ASP A 72 10.16 -0.65 -1.55
N SER A 73 9.73 -0.93 -0.31
CA SER A 73 9.97 -0.06 0.83
C SER A 73 10.27 -0.92 2.04
N SER A 74 11.44 -1.57 2.01
CA SER A 74 11.90 -2.42 3.10
C SER A 74 13.25 -1.98 3.66
N ILE A 75 14.02 -1.16 2.93
CA ILE A 75 15.38 -0.76 3.30
C ILE A 75 15.32 0.48 4.18
N THR A 76 15.91 0.42 5.38
CA THR A 76 15.88 1.52 6.35
C THR A 76 16.85 2.63 5.98
N ALA A 77 16.58 3.86 6.41
CA ALA A 77 17.48 4.99 6.21
C ALA A 77 17.73 5.71 7.52
N SER A 78 18.98 6.10 7.73
CA SER A 78 19.34 6.89 8.90
C SER A 78 18.78 8.31 8.77
N PRO A 79 18.48 9.01 9.87
CA PRO A 79 17.88 10.34 9.82
C PRO A 79 18.79 11.43 9.22
N GLY A 80 20.09 11.15 9.08
CA GLY A 80 21.06 11.99 8.38
C GLY A 80 21.07 11.76 6.86
N ASP A 81 20.46 10.68 6.38
CA ASP A 81 20.30 10.43 4.95
C ASP A 81 19.38 11.48 4.34
N THR A 82 19.58 11.76 3.05
CA THR A 82 18.80 12.78 2.32
C THR A 82 18.35 12.28 0.95
N PHE A 83 18.17 10.96 0.85
CA PHE A 83 17.69 10.29 -0.33
C PHE A 83 16.19 10.48 -0.48
N TRP A 84 15.80 11.11 -1.58
CA TRP A 84 14.48 10.86 -2.16
C TRP A 84 14.38 9.38 -2.58
N PRO A 85 13.17 8.85 -2.81
CA PRO A 85 13.05 7.56 -3.47
C PRO A 85 13.91 7.54 -4.74
N TYR A 86 14.52 6.40 -5.03
CA TYR A 86 15.49 6.31 -6.11
C TYR A 86 15.40 4.94 -6.77
N THR A 87 15.84 4.85 -8.02
CA THR A 87 15.90 3.57 -8.71
C THR A 87 17.17 2.82 -8.35
N LEU A 88 17.09 1.50 -8.30
CA LEU A 88 18.23 0.61 -8.11
C LEU A 88 19.07 0.46 -9.40
N ASP A 89 19.03 1.42 -10.33
CA ASP A 89 19.89 1.44 -11.53
C ASP A 89 21.38 1.41 -11.15
N PHE A 90 21.72 2.07 -10.05
CA PHE A 90 23.08 2.20 -9.52
C PHE A 90 23.30 1.44 -8.21
N GLY A 91 22.31 0.64 -7.80
CA GLY A 91 22.29 -0.09 -6.53
C GLY A 91 21.73 0.72 -5.36
N VAL A 92 21.80 0.10 -4.18
CA VAL A 92 21.27 0.65 -2.94
C VAL A 92 22.18 1.77 -2.43
N ALA A 93 21.59 2.86 -1.95
CA ALA A 93 22.28 4.06 -1.48
C ALA A 93 22.19 4.29 0.04
N ASN A 94 21.24 3.65 0.73
CA ASN A 94 21.06 3.71 2.19
C ASN A 94 21.37 2.34 2.85
N GLU A 95 21.64 2.35 4.16
CA GLU A 95 21.82 1.12 4.95
C GLU A 95 22.98 0.19 4.49
N CYS A 96 24.07 0.77 3.98
CA CYS A 96 25.23 0.01 3.50
C CYS A 96 26.08 -0.67 4.58
N TRP A 97 25.68 -0.61 5.86
CA TRP A 97 26.29 -1.47 6.90
C TRP A 97 25.77 -2.91 6.84
N THR A 98 24.63 -3.13 6.18
CA THR A 98 24.24 -4.46 5.72
C THR A 98 24.98 -4.74 4.41
N SER A 99 25.34 -5.98 4.13
CA SER A 99 26.09 -6.36 2.91
C SER A 99 25.33 -6.13 1.60
N ILE A 100 24.17 -5.47 1.63
CA ILE A 100 23.32 -5.21 0.47
C ILE A 100 23.98 -4.31 -0.57
N CYS A 101 24.73 -3.29 -0.14
CA CYS A 101 25.43 -2.39 -1.06
C CYS A 101 26.60 -3.13 -1.73
N ASP A 102 27.34 -3.94 -0.97
CA ASP A 102 28.43 -4.75 -1.47
C ASP A 102 27.97 -5.87 -2.42
N ALA A 103 26.71 -6.32 -2.27
CA ALA A 103 26.11 -7.30 -3.17
C ALA A 103 25.93 -6.78 -4.61
N GLY A 104 26.07 -5.47 -4.84
CA GLY A 104 26.09 -4.88 -6.18
C GLY A 104 24.77 -5.07 -6.94
N VAL A 105 23.64 -5.20 -6.22
CA VAL A 105 22.32 -5.37 -6.84
C VAL A 105 22.02 -4.18 -7.74
N LYS A 106 21.62 -4.45 -8.99
CA LYS A 106 21.20 -3.43 -9.95
C LYS A 106 19.91 -3.88 -10.63
N LEU A 107 18.83 -3.14 -10.40
CA LEU A 107 17.50 -3.45 -10.91
C LEU A 107 16.97 -2.22 -11.64
N PRO A 108 17.20 -2.12 -12.97
CA PRO A 108 16.89 -0.90 -13.68
C PRO A 108 15.42 -0.49 -13.61
N GLY A 109 15.18 0.78 -13.24
CA GLY A 109 13.84 1.34 -13.10
C GLY A 109 13.01 0.83 -11.90
N PHE A 110 13.53 -0.10 -11.09
CA PHE A 110 12.88 -0.55 -9.86
C PHE A 110 13.20 0.42 -8.72
N PHE A 111 12.19 0.99 -8.08
CA PHE A 111 12.38 2.01 -7.05
C PHE A 111 12.57 1.40 -5.66
N GLU A 112 13.43 2.03 -4.86
CA GLU A 112 13.45 1.92 -3.42
C GLU A 112 12.83 3.17 -2.80
N PHE A 113 11.95 2.96 -1.82
CA PHE A 113 11.45 3.99 -0.92
C PHE A 113 12.08 3.81 0.46
N PRO A 114 13.16 4.57 0.76
CA PRO A 114 13.89 4.40 2.00
C PRO A 114 13.02 4.66 3.23
N MET A 115 13.04 3.72 4.17
CA MET A 115 12.31 3.82 5.42
C MET A 115 13.12 4.61 6.46
N TYR A 116 12.97 5.94 6.42
CA TYR A 116 13.61 6.83 7.40
C TYR A 116 13.26 6.50 8.84
N ASN A 117 14.29 6.33 9.66
CA ASN A 117 14.16 6.18 11.09
C ASN A 117 13.73 7.50 11.77
N ILE A 118 12.93 7.38 12.82
CA ILE A 118 12.66 8.46 13.77
C ILE A 118 13.80 8.50 14.78
N LEU A 119 14.54 9.61 14.83
CA LEU A 119 15.55 9.87 15.86
C LEU A 119 14.87 10.30 17.16
N GLY A 120 14.97 9.47 18.20
CA GLY A 120 14.54 9.78 19.56
C GLY A 120 15.66 10.30 20.46
N ASP A 121 15.42 10.25 21.76
CA ASP A 121 16.38 10.68 22.78
C ASP A 121 17.66 9.84 22.72
N ASN A 122 18.79 10.43 23.13
CA ASN A 122 20.12 9.81 23.11
C ASN A 122 20.55 9.27 21.73
N ASN A 123 20.00 9.83 20.65
CA ASN A 123 20.23 9.40 19.26
C ASN A 123 19.80 7.94 18.97
N VAL A 124 18.82 7.41 19.70
CA VAL A 124 18.25 6.10 19.36
C VAL A 124 17.34 6.23 18.14
N GLU A 125 17.48 5.34 17.18
CA GLU A 125 16.72 5.32 15.93
C GLU A 125 15.59 4.29 15.98
N TYR A 126 14.39 4.69 15.57
CA TYR A 126 13.20 3.85 15.54
C TYR A 126 12.57 3.84 14.15
N THR A 127 12.60 2.71 13.46
CA THR A 127 12.02 2.60 12.10
C THR A 127 10.50 2.54 12.14
N MET A 128 9.92 1.63 12.94
CA MET A 128 8.49 1.37 12.98
C MET A 128 7.94 1.49 14.39
N ASP A 129 6.66 1.83 14.49
CA ASP A 129 5.92 1.95 15.75
C ASP A 129 6.66 2.76 16.85
N PRO A 130 7.15 3.99 16.56
CA PRO A 130 7.93 4.76 17.54
C PRO A 130 7.14 5.07 18.82
N MET A 131 5.81 5.03 18.78
CA MET A 131 4.93 5.20 19.95
C MET A 131 5.10 4.12 21.02
N LEU A 132 5.70 2.98 20.70
CA LEU A 132 6.00 1.92 21.68
C LEU A 132 7.27 2.21 22.49
N SER A 133 8.03 3.24 22.12
CA SER A 133 9.39 3.47 22.61
C SER A 133 9.53 4.67 23.55
N GLY A 134 8.43 5.32 23.93
CA GLY A 134 8.46 6.47 24.83
C GLY A 134 7.07 6.92 25.28
N ASP A 135 7.04 7.87 26.22
CA ASP A 135 5.81 8.57 26.58
C ASP A 135 5.24 9.30 25.34
N PRO A 136 3.92 9.28 25.09
CA PRO A 136 3.34 9.89 23.91
C PRO A 136 3.76 11.36 23.70
N GLN A 137 3.89 12.16 24.75
CA GLN A 137 4.31 13.56 24.60
C GLN A 137 5.78 13.69 24.17
N VAL A 138 6.61 12.73 24.56
CA VAL A 138 8.04 12.67 24.16
C VAL A 138 8.12 12.23 22.70
N VAL A 139 7.39 11.17 22.33
CA VAL A 139 7.37 10.69 20.95
C VAL A 139 6.77 11.75 20.02
N GLU A 140 5.80 12.58 20.46
CA GLU A 140 5.26 13.71 19.68
C GLU A 140 6.39 14.67 19.27
N LYS A 141 7.27 15.00 20.22
CA LYS A 141 8.43 15.88 19.98
C LYS A 141 9.43 15.24 19.04
N TRP A 142 9.64 13.92 19.13
CA TRP A 142 10.47 13.20 18.18
C TRP A 142 9.89 13.31 16.76
N LEU A 143 8.59 13.06 16.57
CA LEU A 143 7.93 13.16 15.27
C LEU A 143 8.08 14.56 14.67
N VAL A 144 7.79 15.61 15.45
CA VAL A 144 7.93 17.02 15.03
C VAL A 144 9.38 17.33 14.63
N SER A 145 10.36 16.99 15.48
CA SER A 145 11.78 17.26 15.21
C SER A 145 12.30 16.55 13.97
N ASN A 146 11.91 15.29 13.76
CA ASN A 146 12.31 14.54 12.56
C ASN A 146 11.61 15.08 11.31
N PHE A 147 10.33 15.44 11.39
CA PHE A 147 9.61 16.07 10.29
C PHE A 147 10.26 17.41 9.88
N ASP A 148 10.58 18.26 10.84
CA ASP A 148 11.28 19.53 10.60
C ASP A 148 12.62 19.33 9.91
N ARG A 149 13.35 18.27 10.27
CA ARG A 149 14.60 17.90 9.58
C ARG A 149 14.36 17.64 8.10
N HIS A 150 13.31 16.91 7.72
CA HIS A 150 12.97 16.67 6.31
C HIS A 150 12.62 17.99 5.61
N ILE A 151 11.78 18.83 6.22
CA ILE A 151 11.38 20.13 5.64
C ILE A 151 12.58 21.04 5.39
N GLN A 152 13.54 21.07 6.31
CA GLN A 152 14.75 21.89 6.24
C GLN A 152 15.82 21.28 5.33
N ASN A 153 15.85 19.95 5.18
CA ASN A 153 16.91 19.23 4.49
C ASN A 153 16.40 18.44 3.28
N LYS A 154 16.45 19.08 2.10
CA LYS A 154 16.10 18.51 0.78
C LYS A 154 14.68 17.95 0.62
N LYS A 155 13.83 17.98 1.64
CA LYS A 155 12.39 17.65 1.57
C LYS A 155 12.10 16.22 1.08
N ALA A 156 12.99 15.28 1.35
CA ALA A 156 12.71 13.87 1.10
C ALA A 156 11.40 13.46 1.82
N PRO A 157 10.59 12.54 1.28
CA PRO A 157 9.34 12.12 1.90
C PRO A 157 9.53 11.69 3.35
N PHE A 158 8.69 12.21 4.25
CA PHE A 158 8.66 11.79 5.64
C PHE A 158 7.64 10.66 5.79
N GLY A 159 8.08 9.50 6.28
CA GLY A 159 7.24 8.32 6.44
C GLY A 159 6.80 8.09 7.89
N LEU A 160 5.55 7.67 8.06
CA LEU A 160 5.04 7.08 9.29
C LEU A 160 4.75 5.61 9.05
N TYR A 161 5.46 4.72 9.72
CA TYR A 161 5.38 3.28 9.51
C TYR A 161 4.79 2.60 10.76
N LEU A 162 3.51 2.23 10.69
CA LEU A 162 2.71 1.85 11.85
C LEU A 162 1.96 0.53 11.62
N HIS A 163 1.79 -0.24 12.69
CA HIS A 163 0.87 -1.37 12.73
C HIS A 163 -0.46 -0.96 13.39
N ALA A 164 -1.57 -1.12 12.68
CA ALA A 164 -2.91 -0.79 13.19
C ALA A 164 -3.22 -1.53 14.51
N ALA A 165 -2.71 -2.74 14.69
CA ALA A 165 -2.88 -3.53 15.91
C ALA A 165 -2.36 -2.85 17.19
N GLN A 166 -1.47 -1.85 17.06
CA GLN A 166 -0.94 -1.06 18.17
C GLN A 166 -1.79 0.18 18.50
N LEU A 167 -2.74 0.52 17.64
CA LEU A 167 -3.59 1.73 17.74
C LEU A 167 -5.08 1.39 17.80
N VAL A 168 -5.42 0.12 18.06
CA VAL A 168 -6.78 -0.33 18.34
C VAL A 168 -6.84 -0.92 19.74
N PRO A 169 -7.96 -0.78 20.47
CA PRO A 169 -8.11 -1.40 21.79
C PRO A 169 -7.89 -2.92 21.73
N GLN A 170 -7.03 -3.43 22.61
CA GLN A 170 -6.78 -4.86 22.79
C GLN A 170 -7.07 -5.23 24.24
N PRO A 171 -7.66 -6.41 24.54
CA PRO A 171 -8.04 -6.79 25.91
C PRO A 171 -6.90 -6.80 26.93
N ASP A 172 -5.67 -7.00 26.46
CA ASP A 172 -4.46 -7.23 27.26
C ASP A 172 -3.44 -6.07 27.15
N ARG A 173 -3.81 -4.95 26.51
CA ARG A 173 -2.92 -3.79 26.34
C ARG A 173 -3.54 -2.52 26.92
N PRO A 174 -2.71 -1.55 27.34
CA PRO A 174 -3.20 -0.22 27.69
C PRO A 174 -4.02 0.40 26.56
N ASP A 175 -4.99 1.25 26.92
CA ASP A 175 -5.77 2.03 25.95
C ASP A 175 -4.82 2.85 25.03
N PRO A 176 -4.92 2.70 23.70
CA PRO A 176 -4.06 3.43 22.77
C PRO A 176 -4.47 4.90 22.59
N GLY A 177 -5.51 5.39 23.29
CA GLY A 177 -6.02 6.76 23.20
C GLY A 177 -4.94 7.86 23.26
N PRO A 178 -3.95 7.78 24.18
CA PRO A 178 -2.84 8.72 24.22
C PRO A 178 -1.97 8.69 22.95
N GLN A 179 -1.64 7.51 22.41
CA GLN A 179 -0.85 7.36 21.18
C GLN A 179 -1.64 7.86 19.95
N ILE A 180 -2.94 7.60 19.88
CA ILE A 180 -3.81 8.14 18.82
C ILE A 180 -3.83 9.66 18.87
N THR A 181 -4.04 10.24 20.07
CA THR A 181 -4.06 11.70 20.28
C THR A 181 -2.75 12.34 19.84
N GLN A 182 -1.63 11.70 20.17
CA GLN A 182 -0.30 12.14 19.76
C GLN A 182 -0.14 12.16 18.23
N TYR A 183 -0.48 11.09 17.52
CA TYR A 183 -0.39 11.08 16.05
C TYR A 183 -1.32 12.12 15.42
N ASN A 184 -2.53 12.32 15.96
CA ASN A 184 -3.44 13.36 15.47
C ASN A 184 -2.84 14.75 15.62
N ARG A 185 -2.25 15.08 16.76
CA ARG A 185 -1.55 16.37 16.98
C ARG A 185 -0.36 16.55 16.05
N PHE A 186 0.43 15.50 15.85
CA PHE A 186 1.53 15.53 14.90
C PHE A 186 1.03 15.79 13.47
N LEU A 187 -0.02 15.09 13.03
CA LEU A 187 -0.59 15.26 11.69
C LEU A 187 -1.19 16.66 11.52
N GLU A 188 -1.90 17.19 12.52
CA GLU A 188 -2.39 18.58 12.54
C GLU A 188 -1.24 19.58 12.38
N TYR A 189 -0.16 19.40 13.14
CA TYR A 189 1.04 20.22 13.03
C TYR A 189 1.68 20.12 11.64
N ALA A 190 1.94 18.91 11.15
CA ALA A 190 2.63 18.69 9.88
C ALA A 190 1.84 19.24 8.70
N LEU A 191 0.52 19.00 8.67
CA LEU A 191 -0.37 19.48 7.61
C LEU A 191 -0.68 20.98 7.71
N SER A 192 -0.42 21.62 8.86
CA SER A 192 -0.46 23.08 8.98
C SER A 192 0.74 23.79 8.34
N GLN A 193 1.84 23.06 8.09
CA GLN A 193 3.02 23.62 7.46
C GLN A 193 2.77 23.91 5.96
N PRO A 194 3.35 24.99 5.41
CA PRO A 194 3.11 25.36 4.02
C PRO A 194 3.68 24.33 3.05
N ASN A 195 2.87 23.97 2.05
CA ASN A 195 3.23 23.05 0.96
C ASN A 195 3.47 21.59 1.39
N VAL A 196 2.79 21.14 2.44
CA VAL A 196 2.84 19.75 2.91
C VAL A 196 1.58 19.00 2.48
N TYR A 197 1.76 17.76 2.03
CA TYR A 197 0.69 16.89 1.56
C TYR A 197 0.87 15.49 2.13
N ALA A 198 -0.20 14.90 2.64
CA ALA A 198 -0.28 13.46 2.86
C ALA A 198 -0.61 12.77 1.53
N VAL A 199 0.24 11.85 1.11
CA VAL A 199 0.20 11.23 -0.23
C VAL A 199 0.54 9.75 -0.16
N THR A 200 0.15 9.01 -1.18
CA THR A 200 0.56 7.60 -1.36
C THR A 200 1.94 7.50 -2.02
N TYR A 201 2.54 6.31 -2.00
CA TYR A 201 3.83 6.06 -2.66
C TYR A 201 3.70 6.20 -4.17
N SER A 202 2.60 5.68 -4.72
CA SER A 202 2.23 5.83 -6.13
C SER A 202 2.09 7.30 -6.55
N GLN A 203 1.56 8.18 -5.68
CA GLN A 203 1.49 9.62 -5.95
C GLN A 203 2.87 10.27 -5.95
N VAL A 204 3.75 9.90 -5.01
CA VAL A 204 5.15 10.35 -5.01
C VAL A 204 5.86 9.91 -6.29
N LEU A 205 5.73 8.65 -6.70
CA LEU A 205 6.31 8.15 -7.95
C LEU A 205 5.78 8.88 -9.18
N ALA A 206 4.47 9.10 -9.25
CA ALA A 206 3.87 9.81 -10.38
C ALA A 206 4.38 11.26 -10.47
N TRP A 207 4.51 11.95 -9.33
CA TRP A 207 5.10 13.28 -9.28
C TRP A 207 6.58 13.25 -9.66
N MET A 208 7.38 12.31 -9.14
CA MET A 208 8.80 12.21 -9.46
C MET A 208 9.06 11.96 -10.96
N LYS A 209 8.18 11.20 -11.63
CA LYS A 209 8.25 10.95 -13.08
C LYS A 209 7.87 12.17 -13.92
N ASN A 210 7.07 13.09 -13.37
CA ASN A 210 6.64 14.33 -14.03
C ASN A 210 6.53 15.48 -13.02
N PRO A 211 7.66 15.99 -12.52
CA PRO A 211 7.68 16.89 -11.38
C PRO A 211 7.09 18.25 -11.76
N VAL A 212 6.14 18.70 -10.95
CA VAL A 212 5.54 20.04 -11.07
C VAL A 212 5.70 20.81 -9.75
N PRO A 213 5.83 22.15 -9.79
CA PRO A 213 5.78 22.96 -8.58
C PRO A 213 4.46 22.78 -7.84
N VAL A 214 4.46 23.04 -6.53
CA VAL A 214 3.28 22.89 -5.66
C VAL A 214 2.04 23.65 -6.19
N SER A 215 2.24 24.84 -6.75
CA SER A 215 1.18 25.64 -7.39
C SER A 215 0.42 24.93 -8.52
N GLN A 216 1.01 23.88 -9.11
CA GLN A 216 0.46 23.10 -10.21
C GLN A 216 0.01 21.69 -9.78
N LEU A 217 0.25 21.26 -8.54
CA LEU A 217 -0.12 19.91 -8.06
C LEU A 217 -1.62 19.62 -8.22
N LYS A 218 -2.48 20.63 -8.00
CA LYS A 218 -3.94 20.50 -8.19
C LYS A 218 -4.37 20.05 -9.59
N ASN A 219 -3.53 20.29 -10.60
CA ASN A 219 -3.78 19.90 -11.98
C ASN A 219 -3.03 18.61 -12.37
N HIS A 220 -2.14 18.11 -11.50
CA HIS A 220 -1.40 16.88 -11.75
C HIS A 220 -2.37 15.69 -11.70
N PRO A 221 -2.43 14.83 -12.73
CA PRO A 221 -3.42 13.75 -12.81
C PRO A 221 -3.45 12.82 -11.60
N ALA A 222 -2.29 12.51 -11.01
CA ALA A 222 -2.18 11.63 -9.84
C ALA A 222 -2.70 12.24 -8.52
N PHE A 223 -2.94 13.55 -8.47
CA PHE A 223 -3.39 14.27 -7.26
C PHE A 223 -4.85 14.70 -7.36
N LYS A 224 -5.58 14.20 -8.36
CA LYS A 224 -7.02 14.38 -8.45
C LYS A 224 -7.71 13.37 -7.56
N CYS A 225 -8.71 13.83 -6.81
CA CYS A 225 -9.56 12.99 -5.96
C CYS A 225 -10.94 12.85 -6.61
N ASP A 226 -10.97 12.27 -7.81
CA ASP A 226 -12.21 12.06 -8.56
C ASP A 226 -12.84 10.74 -8.11
N VAL A 227 -13.99 10.81 -7.43
CA VAL A 227 -14.79 9.65 -7.02
C VAL A 227 -15.97 9.49 -7.98
N PRO A 228 -16.27 8.27 -8.47
CA PRO A 228 -17.44 8.00 -9.29
C PRO A 228 -18.74 8.47 -8.64
N LYS A 229 -19.72 8.84 -9.46
CA LYS A 229 -21.12 9.04 -9.05
C LYS A 229 -22.01 8.21 -9.96
N LEU A 230 -22.33 6.99 -9.53
CA LEU A 230 -22.98 5.98 -10.39
C LEU A 230 -24.51 6.01 -10.26
N GLY A 231 -25.06 6.62 -9.20
CA GLY A 231 -26.51 6.78 -8.97
C GLY A 231 -27.27 5.46 -8.73
N THR A 232 -26.60 4.33 -8.92
CA THR A 232 -27.03 2.97 -8.61
C THR A 232 -25.96 2.37 -7.71
N GLU A 233 -26.37 1.73 -6.62
CA GLU A 233 -25.46 1.08 -5.68
C GLU A 233 -24.78 -0.13 -6.32
N ILE A 234 -23.46 -0.15 -6.31
CA ILE A 234 -22.64 -1.30 -6.67
C ILE A 234 -21.69 -1.65 -5.52
N CYS A 235 -21.08 -2.83 -5.56
CA CYS A 235 -20.16 -3.27 -4.52
C CYS A 235 -18.74 -2.84 -4.87
N ASN A 236 -18.42 -1.57 -4.65
CA ASN A 236 -17.14 -0.93 -4.98
C ASN A 236 -16.49 -0.21 -3.78
N GLY A 237 -17.11 -0.24 -2.60
CA GLY A 237 -16.63 0.44 -1.40
C GLY A 237 -17.03 1.92 -1.29
N LEU A 238 -17.98 2.39 -2.11
CA LEU A 238 -18.55 3.74 -2.07
C LEU A 238 -20.04 3.69 -1.69
N ASP A 239 -20.58 4.85 -1.31
CA ASP A 239 -22.03 5.09 -1.22
C ASP A 239 -22.47 5.73 -2.55
N ASP A 240 -22.76 4.90 -3.56
CA ASP A 240 -23.02 5.38 -4.92
C ASP A 240 -24.41 6.00 -5.06
N ASN A 241 -25.35 5.60 -4.20
CA ASN A 241 -26.74 6.08 -4.21
C ASN A 241 -27.00 7.26 -3.23
N GLY A 242 -26.03 7.56 -2.35
CA GLY A 242 -26.05 8.73 -1.45
C GLY A 242 -26.96 8.58 -0.23
N ASN A 243 -27.25 7.36 0.22
CA ASN A 243 -28.14 7.09 1.35
C ASN A 243 -27.42 7.02 2.72
N GLY A 244 -26.09 7.17 2.73
CA GLY A 244 -25.24 7.13 3.91
C GLY A 244 -24.75 5.73 4.31
N ASN A 245 -25.03 4.70 3.51
CA ASN A 245 -24.55 3.34 3.71
C ASN A 245 -23.65 2.93 2.54
N ILE A 246 -22.63 2.12 2.82
CA ILE A 246 -21.65 1.66 1.82
C ILE A 246 -21.91 0.18 1.48
N ASP A 247 -22.20 -0.11 0.22
CA ASP A 247 -22.49 -1.42 -0.36
C ASP A 247 -23.60 -2.20 0.39
N GLU A 248 -24.66 -1.54 0.86
CA GLU A 248 -25.69 -2.18 1.67
C GLU A 248 -26.38 -3.34 0.94
N GLY A 249 -26.36 -4.52 1.56
CA GLY A 249 -26.92 -5.74 0.97
C GLY A 249 -26.10 -6.32 -0.20
N LEU A 250 -24.97 -5.72 -0.58
CA LEU A 250 -24.17 -6.16 -1.71
C LEU A 250 -22.96 -7.01 -1.32
N LYS A 251 -22.42 -6.85 -0.12
CA LYS A 251 -21.28 -7.66 0.39
C LYS A 251 -21.72 -9.07 0.78
N GLN A 252 -20.92 -10.07 0.41
CA GLN A 252 -21.07 -11.44 0.93
C GLN A 252 -20.17 -11.65 2.13
N GLN A 253 -20.69 -12.29 3.19
CA GLN A 253 -19.89 -12.73 4.32
C GLN A 253 -19.39 -14.16 4.08
N CYS A 254 -18.08 -14.34 4.09
CA CYS A 254 -17.41 -15.63 3.92
C CYS A 254 -16.94 -16.13 5.27
N ASN A 255 -17.47 -17.27 5.70
CA ASN A 255 -17.11 -17.91 6.97
C ASN A 255 -16.41 -19.23 6.67
N LEU A 256 -15.08 -19.17 6.65
CA LEU A 256 -14.21 -20.33 6.43
C LEU A 256 -13.76 -20.88 7.78
N PRO A 257 -13.23 -22.12 7.85
CA PRO A 257 -12.93 -22.79 9.12
C PRO A 257 -12.02 -22.00 10.07
N THR A 258 -11.04 -21.27 9.56
CA THR A 258 -10.08 -20.48 10.37
C THR A 258 -9.98 -19.02 9.93
N ALA A 259 -10.88 -18.54 9.07
CA ALA A 259 -10.90 -17.15 8.61
C ALA A 259 -12.32 -16.69 8.31
N SER A 260 -12.62 -15.42 8.60
CA SER A 260 -13.88 -14.79 8.16
C SER A 260 -13.56 -13.44 7.54
N PHE A 261 -14.16 -13.16 6.39
CA PHE A 261 -14.03 -11.89 5.70
C PHE A 261 -15.26 -11.61 4.83
N SER A 262 -15.44 -10.35 4.44
CA SER A 262 -16.46 -9.96 3.48
C SER A 262 -15.86 -9.68 2.11
N THR A 263 -16.61 -9.95 1.05
CA THR A 263 -16.17 -9.72 -0.34
C THR A 263 -17.32 -9.35 -1.25
N CYS A 264 -17.01 -8.61 -2.31
CA CYS A 264 -17.90 -8.30 -3.41
C CYS A 264 -17.90 -9.36 -4.52
N TYR A 265 -16.99 -10.35 -4.50
CA TYR A 265 -16.60 -11.13 -5.68
C TYR A 265 -16.98 -12.63 -5.66
N ASN A 266 -17.75 -13.09 -4.67
CA ASN A 266 -17.97 -14.49 -4.27
C ASN A 266 -16.99 -15.05 -3.26
N CYS A 267 -17.54 -15.75 -2.26
CA CYS A 267 -16.73 -16.48 -1.29
C CYS A 267 -15.97 -17.66 -1.92
N PRO A 268 -14.68 -17.84 -1.61
CA PRO A 268 -13.97 -19.06 -1.93
C PRO A 268 -14.49 -20.23 -1.08
N ASN A 269 -14.27 -21.46 -1.56
CA ASN A 269 -14.62 -22.69 -0.86
C ASN A 269 -13.55 -23.14 0.15
N ASP A 270 -12.38 -22.49 0.12
CA ASP A 270 -11.24 -22.74 1.00
C ASP A 270 -10.50 -21.43 1.27
N ILE A 271 -9.59 -21.44 2.24
CA ILE A 271 -8.80 -20.26 2.62
C ILE A 271 -7.73 -20.00 1.56
N PRO A 272 -7.66 -18.78 1.00
CA PRO A 272 -6.55 -18.38 0.14
C PRO A 272 -5.20 -18.63 0.82
N SER A 273 -4.28 -19.27 0.11
CA SER A 273 -2.96 -19.62 0.62
C SER A 273 -1.89 -19.46 -0.47
N PRO A 274 -0.59 -19.43 -0.14
CA PRO A 274 0.46 -19.31 -1.14
C PRO A 274 0.39 -20.37 -2.25
N GLY A 275 -0.01 -21.60 -1.91
CA GLY A 275 -0.16 -22.70 -2.89
C GLY A 275 -1.49 -22.70 -3.64
N ASN A 276 -2.51 -21.99 -3.15
CA ASN A 276 -3.82 -21.87 -3.79
C ASN A 276 -4.42 -20.48 -3.47
N PRO A 277 -3.93 -19.41 -4.13
CA PRO A 277 -4.28 -18.05 -3.75
C PRO A 277 -5.69 -17.63 -4.19
N THR A 278 -6.26 -18.33 -5.17
CA THR A 278 -7.64 -18.11 -5.66
C THR A 278 -8.41 -19.42 -5.66
N PRO A 279 -8.78 -19.96 -4.48
CA PRO A 279 -9.56 -21.19 -4.40
C PRO A 279 -10.88 -21.06 -5.16
N LYS A 280 -11.46 -22.21 -5.53
CA LYS A 280 -12.73 -22.23 -6.28
C LYS A 280 -13.82 -21.52 -5.49
N ARG A 281 -14.58 -20.66 -6.15
CA ARG A 281 -15.69 -19.95 -5.54
C ARG A 281 -16.88 -20.88 -5.28
N VAL A 282 -17.58 -20.70 -4.17
CA VAL A 282 -18.79 -21.46 -3.80
C VAL A 282 -19.92 -21.19 -4.81
N ASN A 283 -20.08 -19.91 -5.17
CA ASN A 283 -21.02 -19.43 -6.19
C ASN A 283 -20.25 -18.75 -7.33
N GLN A 284 -20.86 -18.66 -8.51
CA GLN A 284 -20.27 -18.02 -9.69
C GLN A 284 -21.20 -16.94 -10.28
N ASN A 285 -21.93 -16.24 -9.42
CA ASN A 285 -22.87 -15.18 -9.82
C ASN A 285 -22.30 -13.76 -9.66
N ARG A 286 -20.99 -13.65 -9.46
CA ARG A 286 -20.24 -12.39 -9.34
C ARG A 286 -18.92 -12.53 -10.07
N PHE A 287 -18.46 -11.43 -10.64
CA PHE A 287 -17.36 -11.38 -11.58
C PHE A 287 -16.21 -10.57 -11.00
N GLU A 288 -15.00 -11.13 -11.11
CA GLU A 288 -13.74 -10.42 -10.85
C GLU A 288 -13.65 -9.15 -11.70
N VAL A 289 -12.94 -8.16 -11.19
CA VAL A 289 -12.74 -6.89 -11.89
C VAL A 289 -12.10 -7.15 -13.24
N SER A 290 -12.74 -6.69 -14.30
CA SER A 290 -12.20 -6.83 -15.65
C SER A 290 -10.89 -6.06 -15.79
N ASP A 291 -9.99 -6.64 -16.60
CA ASP A 291 -8.70 -6.06 -16.94
C ASP A 291 -8.73 -4.61 -17.43
N ASN A 292 -9.85 -4.14 -17.98
CA ASN A 292 -9.96 -2.80 -18.54
C ASN A 292 -10.81 -1.84 -17.70
N CYS A 293 -11.16 -2.21 -16.47
CA CYS A 293 -11.96 -1.41 -15.56
C CYS A 293 -11.25 -1.20 -14.23
N ASP A 294 -11.43 -0.04 -13.63
CA ASP A 294 -11.08 0.17 -12.23
C ASP A 294 -12.26 -0.32 -11.36
N LEU A 295 -11.96 -0.87 -10.18
CA LEU A 295 -12.97 -1.35 -9.23
C LEU A 295 -14.00 -0.26 -8.90
N LEU A 296 -13.58 1.00 -8.86
CA LEU A 296 -14.46 2.13 -8.59
C LEU A 296 -15.66 2.21 -9.55
N TYR A 297 -15.53 1.64 -10.75
CA TYR A 297 -16.56 1.64 -11.79
C TYR A 297 -17.08 0.24 -12.12
N TRP A 298 -16.64 -0.81 -11.41
CA TRP A 298 -16.95 -2.19 -11.74
C TRP A 298 -18.17 -2.69 -10.97
N ASP A 299 -19.24 -3.08 -11.67
CA ASP A 299 -20.36 -3.81 -11.08
C ASP A 299 -20.02 -5.31 -11.04
N PRO A 300 -19.73 -5.89 -9.85
CA PRO A 300 -19.37 -7.29 -9.75
C PRO A 300 -20.57 -8.23 -9.89
N ILE A 301 -21.81 -7.75 -9.80
CA ILE A 301 -23.01 -8.58 -9.99
C ILE A 301 -23.36 -8.65 -11.47
N ALA A 302 -23.35 -7.51 -12.17
CA ALA A 302 -23.60 -7.47 -13.61
C ALA A 302 -22.39 -7.88 -14.46
N GLY A 303 -21.18 -7.87 -13.88
CA GLY A 303 -19.94 -8.14 -14.61
C GLY A 303 -19.65 -7.06 -15.65
N LYS A 304 -19.88 -5.79 -15.30
CA LYS A 304 -19.85 -4.68 -16.25
C LYS A 304 -19.10 -3.48 -15.69
N CYS A 305 -18.23 -2.89 -16.52
CA CYS A 305 -17.68 -1.57 -16.25
C CYS A 305 -18.72 -0.48 -16.55
N LEU A 306 -19.10 0.30 -15.55
CA LEU A 306 -20.11 1.36 -15.69
C LEU A 306 -19.53 2.63 -16.31
N CYS A 307 -18.22 2.82 -16.26
CA CYS A 307 -17.55 3.90 -16.96
C CYS A 307 -17.00 3.44 -18.30
N GLN A 308 -17.43 4.12 -19.37
CA GLN A 308 -17.11 3.79 -20.76
C GLN A 308 -16.22 4.88 -21.42
N ASP A 309 -15.84 5.91 -20.65
CA ASP A 309 -14.94 6.97 -21.11
C ASP A 309 -13.48 6.52 -21.03
N LYS A 310 -12.60 7.12 -21.84
CA LYS A 310 -11.15 6.93 -21.72
C LYS A 310 -10.58 7.44 -20.40
N SER A 311 -11.23 8.40 -19.74
CA SER A 311 -10.75 8.98 -18.47
C SER A 311 -10.74 7.97 -17.30
N CYS A 312 -11.52 6.91 -17.40
CA CYS A 312 -11.63 5.82 -16.42
C CYS A 312 -11.19 4.48 -16.99
N ALA A 313 -10.76 4.44 -18.26
CA ALA A 313 -10.24 3.23 -18.87
C ALA A 313 -8.95 2.81 -18.16
N PHE A 314 -8.93 1.57 -17.72
CA PHE A 314 -7.79 0.94 -17.06
C PHE A 314 -7.19 -0.14 -17.98
N THR A 315 -5.98 -0.61 -17.71
CA THR A 315 -5.42 -1.77 -18.41
C THR A 315 -4.60 -2.60 -17.43
N ASP A 316 -5.02 -3.83 -17.24
CA ASP A 316 -4.32 -4.79 -16.42
C ASP A 316 -3.15 -5.39 -17.20
N LEU A 317 -1.96 -5.31 -16.60
CA LEU A 317 -0.72 -5.76 -17.21
C LEU A 317 -0.53 -7.28 -17.07
N LEU A 318 -1.38 -7.98 -16.31
CA LEU A 318 -1.44 -9.45 -16.31
C LEU A 318 -2.18 -10.04 -17.49
N ALA A 319 -3.21 -9.34 -17.95
CA ALA A 319 -4.07 -9.81 -19.03
C ALA A 319 -3.31 -9.93 -20.37
N ILE A 320 -2.14 -9.30 -20.46
CA ILE A 320 -1.23 -9.38 -21.60
C ILE A 320 -0.59 -10.78 -21.60
N PRO A 321 -1.07 -11.72 -22.44
CA PRO A 321 -0.55 -13.08 -22.45
C PRO A 321 0.91 -13.03 -22.92
N GLY A 322 1.83 -13.52 -22.09
CA GLY A 322 3.25 -13.64 -22.44
C GLY A 322 4.23 -12.67 -21.77
N LYS A 323 3.80 -11.80 -20.85
CA LYS A 323 4.73 -10.97 -20.04
C LYS A 323 5.06 -11.49 -18.65
N TRP A 324 4.23 -12.38 -18.08
CA TRP A 324 4.48 -12.95 -16.76
C TRP A 324 4.22 -14.45 -16.78
N LYS A 325 5.18 -15.22 -17.31
CA LYS A 325 5.23 -16.66 -17.02
C LYS A 325 5.91 -16.81 -15.67
N VAL A 326 5.12 -16.93 -14.61
CA VAL A 326 5.58 -17.47 -13.34
C VAL A 326 5.73 -18.98 -13.57
N ASN A 327 6.90 -19.38 -14.06
CA ASN A 327 7.26 -20.79 -14.15
C ASN A 327 7.55 -21.26 -12.72
N LEU A 328 6.54 -21.84 -12.07
CA LEU A 328 6.71 -22.63 -10.86
C LEU A 328 7.04 -24.07 -11.31
N GLU A 329 8.29 -24.28 -11.70
CA GLU A 329 8.94 -25.60 -11.64
C GLU A 329 10.07 -25.53 -10.62
#